data_AF-F3FXM1-F1
#
_entry.id   AF-F3FXM1-F1
#
_cell.length_a   1.000
_cell.length_b   1.000
_cell.length_c   1.000
_cell.angle_alpha   90.00
_cell.angle_beta   90.00
_cell.angle_gamma   90.00
#
_symmetry.space_group_name_H-M   'P 1'
#
loop_
_entity.id
_entity.type
_entity.pdbx_description
1 polymer ?
#
loop_
_entity_poly.entity_id
_entity_poly.type
_entity_poly.pdbx_seq_one_letter_code
_entity_poly.pdbx_strand_id
1 'polypeptide(L)' 'MHLEALELDPANGGIAEQLHSRFDPRHYRLDIGQAPLMRVAYAADPLNQRICAMLLFHHMALDH' A
#
# COMPACT_ATOMS: atom_id res chain seq x y z
N MET A 1 -6.33 11.15 6.95
CA MET A 1 -6.23 10.15 5.86
C MET A 1 -5.09 10.58 4.97
N HIS A 2 -4.04 9.76 4.84
CA HIS A 2 -2.88 10.06 4.00
C HIS A 2 -3.03 9.37 2.64
N LEU A 3 -2.86 10.10 1.53
CA LEU A 3 -2.92 9.55 0.18
C LEU A 3 -1.53 9.62 -0.44
N GLU A 4 -1.04 8.50 -0.97
CA GLU A 4 0.27 8.40 -1.61
C GLU A 4 0.12 7.81 -3.01
N ALA A 5 0.57 8.57 -4.01
CA ALA A 5 0.67 8.10 -5.38
C ALA A 5 2.03 7.40 -5.56
N LEU A 6 2.01 6.17 -6.02
CA LEU A 6 3.21 5.41 -6.34
C LEU A 6 3.34 5.27 -7.84
N GLU A 7 4.50 5.68 -8.34
CA GLU A 7 4.94 5.38 -9.69
C GLU A 7 5.54 3.97 -9.68
N LEU A 8 4.78 3.01 -10.19
CA LEU A 8 5.19 1.63 -10.32
C LEU A 8 5.36 1.28 -11.78
N ASP A 9 6.45 0.58 -12.08
CA ASP A 9 6.78 0.22 -13.44
C ASP A 9 6.15 -1.13 -13.81
N PRO A 10 5.22 -1.19 -14.76
CA PRO A 10 4.55 -2.43 -15.13
C PRO A 10 5.49 -3.51 -15.68
N ALA A 11 6.72 -3.18 -16.10
CA ALA A 11 7.71 -4.16 -16.53
C ALA A 11 8.33 -4.93 -15.36
N ASN A 12 8.27 -4.39 -14.14
CA ASN A 12 8.72 -5.07 -12.92
C ASN A 12 7.69 -6.07 -12.34
N GLY A 13 6.55 -6.28 -13.02
CA GLY A 13 5.49 -7.22 -12.63
C GLY A 13 4.13 -6.55 -12.49
N GLY A 14 3.13 -7.29 -12.01
CA GLY A 14 1.79 -6.74 -11.80
C GLY A 14 1.81 -5.58 -10.81
N ILE A 15 1.17 -4.45 -11.14
CA ILE A 15 1.13 -3.26 -10.27
C ILE A 15 0.55 -3.59 -8.88
N ALA A 16 -0.44 -4.48 -8.80
CA ALA A 16 -0.99 -4.95 -7.53
C ALA A 16 0.02 -5.74 -6.68
N GLU A 17 0.83 -6.62 -7.30
CA GLU A 17 1.89 -7.38 -6.63
C GLU A 17 3.01 -6.45 -6.15
N GLN A 18 3.40 -5.48 -6.97
CA GLN A 18 4.39 -4.48 -6.60
C GLN A 18 3.91 -3.58 -5.46
N LEU A 19 2.64 -3.14 -5.49
CA LEU A 19 2.00 -2.45 -4.37
C LEU A 19 2.05 -3.31 -3.10
N HIS A 20 1.63 -4.57 -3.21
CA HIS A 20 1.58 -5.48 -2.06
C HIS A 20 2.96 -5.75 -1.46
N SER A 21 3.96 -6.03 -2.30
CA SER A 21 5.34 -6.28 -1.85
C SER A 21 5.93 -5.07 -1.11
N ARG A 22 5.62 -3.85 -1.56
CA ARG A 22 6.11 -2.62 -0.91
C ARG A 22 5.52 -2.39 0.47
N PHE A 23 4.28 -2.82 0.68
CA PHE A 23 3.57 -2.72 1.96
C PHE A 23 3.45 -4.07 2.69
N ASP A 24 4.26 -5.05 2.29
CA ASP A 24 4.25 -6.37 2.91
C ASP A 24 4.62 -6.21 4.40
N PRO A 25 3.79 -6.70 5.33
CA PRO A 25 3.96 -6.46 6.76
C PRO A 25 5.28 -7.04 7.31
N ARG A 26 5.94 -7.95 6.58
CA ARG A 26 7.25 -8.51 6.97
C ARG A 26 8.39 -7.53 6.74
N HIS A 27 8.26 -6.63 5.76
CA HIS A 27 9.27 -5.63 5.41
C HIS A 27 8.83 -4.20 5.79
N TYR A 28 7.52 -3.97 5.85
CA TYR A 28 6.88 -2.71 6.17
C TYR A 28 6.21 -2.86 7.55
N ARG A 29 7.00 -2.78 8.62
CA ARG A 29 6.42 -2.52 9.96
C ARG A 29 5.83 -1.11 9.89
N LEU A 30 4.51 -1.02 9.74
CA LEU A 30 3.77 0.20 10.03
C LEU A 30 4.26 0.68 11.39
N ASP A 31 4.99 1.79 11.42
CA ASP A 31 5.55 2.34 12.65
C ASP A 31 4.38 2.77 13.53
N ILE A 32 4.04 1.92 14.50
CA ILE A 32 2.94 2.09 15.45
C ILE A 32 3.05 3.40 16.24
N GLY A 33 4.22 4.05 16.24
CA GLY A 33 4.48 5.32 16.91
C GLY A 33 4.15 6.58 16.08
N GLN A 34 3.92 6.47 14.76
CA GLN A 34 3.73 7.61 13.86
C GLN A 34 2.42 7.47 13.09
N ALA A 35 1.30 7.81 13.75
CA ALA A 35 -0.01 7.84 13.12
C ALA A 35 -0.09 8.99 12.09
N PRO A 36 -0.55 8.70 10.86
CA PRO A 36 -1.99 8.68 10.62
C PRO A 36 -2.57 7.26 10.54
N LEU A 37 -3.69 7.05 11.25
CA LEU A 37 -4.41 5.78 11.41
C LEU A 37 -4.89 5.13 10.09
N MET A 38 -4.95 5.90 9.00
CA MET A 38 -5.41 5.46 7.68
C MET A 38 -4.52 6.02 6.58
N ARG A 39 -3.94 5.14 5.76
CA ARG A 39 -3.16 5.48 4.56
C ARG A 39 -3.73 4.76 3.34
N VAL A 40 -3.80 5.46 2.21
CA VAL A 40 -4.12 4.88 0.91
C VAL A 40 -2.91 5.06 0.03
N ALA A 41 -2.40 3.97 -0.52
CA ALA A 41 -1.41 4.01 -1.57
C ALA A 41 -2.07 3.59 -2.88
N TYR A 42 -1.84 4.29 -3.98
CA TYR A 42 -2.40 3.93 -5.27
C TYR A 42 -1.38 4.06 -6.39
N ALA A 43 -1.51 3.22 -7.41
CA ALA A 43 -0.68 3.23 -8.59
C ALA A 43 -1.51 2.96 -9.84
N ALA A 44 -1.15 3.61 -10.94
CA ALA A 44 -1.77 3.35 -12.23
C ALA A 44 -1.22 2.05 -12.82
N ASP A 45 -2.11 1.28 -13.43
CA ASP A 45 -1.77 0.08 -14.19
C ASP A 45 -2.14 0.28 -15.65
N PRO A 46 -1.25 0.91 -16.44
CA PRO A 46 -1.53 1.25 -17.83
C PRO A 46 -1.69 0.01 -18.71
N LEU A 47 -1.03 -1.11 -18.37
CA LEU A 47 -1.18 -2.38 -19.10
C LEU A 47 -2.61 -2.92 -19.05
N ASN A 48 -3.29 -2.72 -17.91
CA ASN A 48 -4.64 -3.23 -17.69
C ASN A 48 -5.70 -2.11 -17.65
N GLN A 49 -5.31 -0.88 -17.99
CA GLN A 49 -6.17 0.31 -17.97
C GLN A 49 -6.97 0.49 -16.66
N ARG A 50 -6.33 0.22 -15.52
CA ARG A 50 -6.97 0.29 -14.20
C ARG A 50 -6.09 1.04 -13.21
N ILE A 51 -6.66 1.37 -12.06
CA ILE A 51 -5.90 1.91 -10.92
C ILE A 51 -5.95 0.86 -9.81
N CYS A 52 -4.80 0.50 -9.29
CA CYS A 52 -4.69 -0.36 -8.13
C CYS A 52 -4.49 0.52 -6.89
N ALA A 53 -5.30 0.32 -5.85
CA ALA A 53 -5.18 1.02 -4.59
C ALA A 53 -5.12 0.02 -3.44
N MET A 54 -4.25 0.30 -2.48
CA MET A 54 -4.09 -0.44 -1.24
C MET A 54 -4.45 0.47 -0.08
N LEU A 55 -5.42 0.02 0.70
CA LEU A 55 -5.89 0.70 1.88
C LEU A 55 -5.20 0.05 3.09
N LEU A 56 -4.36 0.85 3.76
CA LEU A 56 -3.55 0.43 4.89
C LEU A 56 -4.18 0.98 6.17
N PHE A 57 -4.45 0.05 7.08
CA PHE A 57 -4.95 0.35 8.42
C PHE A 57 -3.96 -0.21 9.44
N HIS A 58 -3.70 0.57 10.48
CA HIS A 58 -3.04 0.04 11.66
C HIS A 58 -4.05 -0.85 12.40
N HIS A 59 -3.91 -2.17 12.34
CA HIS A 59 -4.65 -3.12 13.18
C HIS A 59 -4.16 -3.05 14.64
N MET A 60 -4.13 -1.86 15.25
CA MET A 60 -3.82 -1.74 16.68
C MET A 60 -4.98 -2.31 17.50
N ALA A 61 -4.69 -3.46 18.12
CA ALA A 61 -5.31 -4.10 19.27
C ALA A 61 -6.76 -4.62 19.12
N LEU A 62 -6.88 -5.84 18.60
CA LEU A 62 -7.82 -6.80 19.20
C LEU A 62 -7.00 -7.88 19.94
N ASP A 63 -6.29 -7.44 20.97
CA ASP A 63 -5.95 -8.30 22.12
C ASP A 63 -6.41 -7.54 23.36
N HIS A 64 -7.74 -7.50 23.55
CA HIS A 64 -8.38 -7.55 24.87
C HIS A 64 -9.81 -8.03 24.73
#